data_AF-A0A2E0JEJ0-F1
#
_entry.id   AF-A0A2E0JEJ0-F1
#
_cell.length_a   1.000
_cell.length_b   1.000
_cell.length_c   1.000
_cell.angle_alpha   90.00
_cell.angle_beta   90.00
_cell.angle_gamma   90.00
#
_symmetry.space_group_name_H-M   'P 1'
#
loop_
_entity.id
_entity.type
_entity.pdbx_description
1 polymer ?
#
loop_
_entity_poly.entity_id
_entity_poly.type
_entity_poly.pdbx_seq_one_letter_code
_entity_poly.pdbx_strand_id
1 'polypeptide(L)'
;MAHQPDISSPRLDLLRREVEQSVLKPFRTHGWSISDTSEYAHEDLIKITAQRGMEKVRIAILYSSSGISNLRYRALGNEVDHIFFHGQPYMLESFAAGVTIPVVPLSSFFPFLVALNKRIEPDRSPQLPIQRPKTVKRLTAEQPIDAVFARLQQFTSVNLAAKLVKRRAADADLAMTPEVVASKSTGIAFSLRSALDYIVSTPGDRLNKRVLGLYYGTMAFAQAEMLASPSGPIDLDEVEGMTKQGHGLYTLAGPNGVFSDLRIGVLATGFLPQWASFLGYDITNYPTRKARSFGDIEKQPQGTVCSLRDLFSSVPEIDDLFSEVFNGAVNWLSVRYDDKTNMRFSVHGMAEKKYDSTYGLFHDRSGEISVERLSKAGWPLAEIQRVEDFVGPGTLFRARVDHVGHDVWWSVLPTHSSPFGTRSTLLLPTVGGLRDYRTIVAVTLYALSIMARYMPSAWRRIEGGDDDQYLALIKASLSVWERVLPEHFLESIAGEIVHTAQPGSFFG
;
A
#
# COMPACT_ATOMS: atom_id res chain seq x y z
N MET A 1 29.33 40.40 41.79
CA MET A 1 27.98 39.79 41.75
C MET A 1 26.95 40.90 41.77
N ALA A 2 26.40 41.23 40.61
CA ALA A 2 25.16 41.97 40.46
C ALA A 2 24.47 41.33 39.25
N HIS A 3 23.37 40.63 39.51
CA HIS A 3 22.52 40.03 38.48
C HIS A 3 21.98 41.14 37.58
N GLN A 4 22.37 41.14 36.30
CA GLN A 4 21.62 41.84 35.27
C GLN A 4 20.28 41.09 35.08
N PRO A 5 19.14 41.79 35.07
CA PRO A 5 17.87 41.16 34.78
C PRO A 5 17.82 40.75 33.31
N ASP A 6 17.47 39.50 33.08
CA ASP A 6 17.19 38.90 31.77
C ASP A 6 15.94 39.59 31.19
N ILE A 7 16.13 40.62 30.37
CA ILE A 7 15.04 41.26 29.63
C ILE A 7 14.82 40.41 28.38
N SER A 8 13.97 39.37 28.50
CA SER A 8 13.51 38.66 27.31
C SER A 8 12.64 39.61 26.47
N SER A 9 13.02 39.79 25.20
CA SER A 9 12.19 40.48 24.21
C SER A 9 10.89 39.67 24.04
N PRO A 10 9.68 40.28 24.13
CA PRO A 10 8.42 39.58 23.88
C PRO A 10 8.37 38.87 22.52
N ARG A 11 9.14 39.38 21.55
CA ARG A 11 9.32 38.78 20.21
C ARG A 11 10.16 37.51 20.28
N LEU A 12 11.26 37.52 21.03
CA LEU A 12 12.09 36.34 21.24
C LEU A 12 11.32 35.25 22.00
N ASP A 13 10.49 35.60 22.99
CA ASP A 13 9.67 34.60 23.70
C ASP A 13 8.59 33.97 22.83
N LEU A 14 8.03 34.72 21.86
CA LEU A 14 7.15 34.15 20.84
C LEU A 14 7.94 33.22 19.93
N LEU A 15 9.10 33.68 19.43
CA LEU A 15 9.96 32.90 18.55
C LEU A 15 10.40 31.60 19.21
N ARG A 16 10.78 31.62 20.50
CA ARG A 16 11.18 30.43 21.26
C ARG A 16 10.07 29.38 21.29
N ARG A 17 8.83 29.79 21.56
CA ARG A 17 7.67 28.88 21.57
C ARG A 17 7.41 28.25 20.20
N GLU A 18 7.52 29.04 19.15
CA GLU A 18 7.31 28.57 17.78
C GLU A 18 8.44 27.66 17.31
N VAL A 19 9.69 27.98 17.64
CA VAL A 19 10.88 27.16 17.34
C VAL A 19 10.82 25.82 18.07
N GLU A 20 10.41 25.81 19.34
CA GLU A 20 10.24 24.57 20.09
C GLU A 20 9.23 23.63 19.41
N GLN A 21 8.08 24.17 18.97
CA GLN A 21 7.02 23.37 18.35
C GLN A 21 7.30 23.01 16.88
N SER A 22 7.86 23.94 16.10
CA SER A 22 7.96 23.83 14.64
C SER A 22 9.31 23.32 14.17
N VAL A 23 10.33 23.33 15.03
CA VAL A 23 11.70 22.97 14.66
C VAL A 23 12.30 21.94 15.60
N LEU A 24 12.41 22.23 16.89
CA LEU A 24 13.10 21.34 17.84
C LEU A 24 12.33 20.03 18.04
N LYS A 25 11.02 20.09 18.24
CA LYS A 25 10.19 18.88 18.37
C LYS A 25 10.18 18.02 17.09
N PRO A 26 10.01 18.57 15.87
CA PRO A 26 10.19 17.80 14.64
C PRO A 26 11.59 17.20 14.50
N PHE A 27 12.67 17.95 14.74
CA PHE A 27 14.03 17.38 14.71
C PHE A 27 14.13 16.14 15.60
N ARG A 28 13.71 16.24 16.88
CA ARG A 28 13.73 15.11 17.83
C ARG A 28 12.85 13.95 17.34
N THR A 29 11.67 14.24 16.82
CA THR A 29 10.71 13.22 16.32
C THR A 29 11.25 12.45 15.10
N HIS A 30 12.10 13.09 14.29
CA HIS A 30 12.78 12.49 13.14
C HIS A 30 14.20 12.00 13.48
N GLY A 31 14.53 11.84 14.76
CA GLY A 31 15.80 11.25 15.21
C GLY A 31 17.02 12.16 15.07
N TRP A 32 16.85 13.48 14.94
CA TRP A 32 17.94 14.44 14.99
C TRP A 32 18.24 14.86 16.43
N SER A 33 19.51 14.88 16.78
CA SER A 33 20.01 15.39 18.06
C SER A 33 20.37 16.87 17.93
N ILE A 34 19.92 17.69 18.88
CA ILE A 34 20.27 19.11 18.94
C ILE A 34 21.56 19.23 19.72
N SER A 35 22.62 19.65 19.04
CA SER A 35 23.97 19.75 19.61
C SER A 35 24.26 21.14 20.20
N ASP A 36 23.63 22.18 19.67
CA ASP A 36 23.79 23.55 20.15
C ASP A 36 22.54 24.38 19.84
N THR A 37 22.19 25.30 20.74
CA THR A 37 21.12 26.29 20.58
C THR A 37 21.58 27.60 21.18
N SER A 38 21.76 28.61 20.34
CA SER A 38 22.24 29.93 20.74
C SER A 38 21.18 30.99 20.45
N GLU A 39 20.81 31.78 21.46
CA GLU A 39 19.82 32.86 21.34
C GLU A 39 20.50 34.24 21.38
N TYR A 40 20.03 35.15 20.53
CA TYR A 40 20.57 36.52 20.41
C TYR A 40 19.45 37.53 20.61
N ALA A 41 19.21 37.95 21.86
CA ALA A 41 18.08 38.79 22.26
C ALA A 41 18.00 40.15 21.56
N HIS A 42 19.15 40.77 21.25
CA HIS A 42 19.19 42.05 20.54
C HIS A 42 18.86 41.94 19.04
N GLU A 43 18.84 40.73 18.50
CA GLU A 43 18.64 40.46 17.08
C GLU A 43 17.36 39.66 16.80
N ASP A 44 16.56 39.35 17.85
CA ASP A 44 15.39 38.46 17.77
C ASP A 44 15.69 37.19 16.92
N LEU A 45 16.82 36.55 17.21
CA LEU A 45 17.43 35.48 16.42
C LEU A 45 17.74 34.25 17.30
N ILE A 46 17.46 33.06 16.77
CA ILE A 46 17.86 31.77 17.36
C ILE A 46 18.67 30.99 16.32
N LYS A 47 19.83 30.45 16.72
CA LYS A 47 20.63 29.52 15.91
C LYS A 47 20.57 28.13 16.50
N ILE A 48 20.44 27.14 15.63
CA ILE A 48 20.34 25.72 16.02
C ILE A 48 21.33 24.92 15.19
N THR A 49 22.06 24.04 15.86
CA THR A 49 22.88 23.02 15.20
C THR A 49 22.31 21.63 15.52
N ALA A 50 21.84 20.93 14.49
CA ALA A 50 21.31 19.58 14.59
C ALA A 50 22.22 18.57 13.89
N GLN A 51 22.24 17.34 14.39
CA GLN A 51 23.04 16.24 13.84
C GLN A 51 22.23 14.94 13.83
N ARG A 52 22.40 14.14 12.77
CA ARG A 52 21.90 12.76 12.68
C ARG A 52 22.89 11.91 11.89
N GLY A 53 23.48 10.91 12.55
CA GLY A 53 24.60 10.15 11.97
C GLY A 53 25.79 11.07 11.65
N MET A 54 26.23 11.06 10.39
CA MET A 54 27.31 11.93 9.91
C MET A 54 26.81 13.29 9.38
N GLU A 55 25.50 13.44 9.16
CA GLU A 55 24.92 14.69 8.65
C GLU A 55 24.80 15.71 9.78
N LYS A 56 25.31 16.91 9.55
CA LYS A 56 25.22 18.05 10.46
C LYS A 56 24.63 19.23 9.70
N VAL A 57 23.68 19.92 10.34
CA VAL A 57 23.02 21.08 9.76
C VAL A 57 22.94 22.22 10.77
N ARG A 58 23.20 23.43 10.30
CA ARG A 58 23.11 24.67 11.06
C ARG A 58 22.02 25.52 10.43
N ILE A 59 21.11 26.03 11.24
CA ILE A 59 20.04 26.90 10.79
C ILE A 59 19.95 28.14 11.67
N ALA A 60 19.53 29.25 11.07
CA ALA A 60 19.17 30.47 11.79
C ALA A 60 17.67 30.71 11.64
N ILE A 61 17.02 31.19 12.69
CA ILE A 61 15.58 31.48 12.71
C ILE A 61 15.41 32.91 13.23
N LEU A 62 14.82 33.76 12.40
CA LEU A 62 14.59 35.17 12.67
C LEU A 62 13.11 35.40 13.02
N TYR A 63 12.83 36.36 13.90
CA TYR A 63 11.43 36.74 14.17
C TYR A 63 10.71 37.35 12.96
N SER A 64 11.42 38.02 12.06
CA SER A 64 10.84 38.61 10.84
C SER A 64 11.88 38.74 9.73
N SER A 65 11.40 38.88 8.49
CA SER A 65 12.24 39.06 7.29
C SER A 65 12.85 40.47 7.15
N SER A 66 12.40 41.44 7.95
CA SER A 66 12.78 42.87 7.83
C SER A 66 13.40 43.47 9.09
N GLY A 67 13.41 42.73 10.21
CA GLY A 67 13.96 43.19 11.49
C GLY A 67 15.49 43.16 11.58
N ILE A 68 16.18 42.72 10.53
CA ILE A 68 17.64 42.50 10.51
C ILE A 68 18.28 43.18 9.29
N SER A 69 19.49 43.72 9.48
CA SER A 69 20.25 44.39 8.43
C SER A 69 20.85 43.40 7.41
N ASN A 70 21.07 43.86 6.17
CA ASN A 70 21.69 43.03 5.13
C ASN A 70 23.09 42.52 5.50
N LEU A 71 23.88 43.32 6.21
CA LEU A 71 25.20 42.90 6.71
C LEU A 71 25.09 41.66 7.59
N ARG A 72 24.06 41.61 8.44
CA ARG A 72 23.84 40.46 9.33
C ARG A 72 23.31 39.25 8.57
N TYR A 73 22.44 39.43 7.58
CA TYR A 73 22.05 38.36 6.67
C TYR A 73 23.24 37.72 5.96
N ARG A 74 24.20 38.52 5.48
CA ARG A 74 25.44 38.02 4.86
C ARG A 74 26.34 37.29 5.84
N ALA A 75 26.45 37.78 7.08
CA ALA A 75 27.18 37.08 8.13
C ALA A 75 26.55 35.70 8.41
N LEU A 76 25.23 35.64 8.58
CA LEU A 76 24.50 34.38 8.74
C LEU A 76 24.70 33.45 7.54
N GLY A 77 24.73 34.00 6.32
CA GLY A 77 25.00 33.26 5.08
C GLY A 77 26.30 32.45 5.08
N ASN A 78 27.29 32.84 5.89
CA ASN A 78 28.56 32.12 6.05
C ASN A 78 28.58 31.18 7.26
N GLU A 79 27.64 31.34 8.20
CA GLU A 79 27.61 30.64 9.48
C GLU A 79 26.64 29.45 9.50
N VAL A 80 25.55 29.54 8.72
CA VAL A 80 24.48 28.53 8.69
C VAL A 80 24.22 28.03 7.27
N ASP A 81 23.50 26.92 7.16
CA ASP A 81 23.16 26.28 5.89
C ASP A 81 21.77 26.71 5.37
N HIS A 82 20.94 27.27 6.26
CA HIS A 82 19.59 27.75 5.95
C HIS A 82 19.14 28.86 6.89
N ILE A 83 18.41 29.85 6.38
CA ILE A 83 17.81 30.91 7.19
C ILE A 83 16.29 30.83 7.08
N PHE A 84 15.62 30.70 8.22
CA PHE A 84 14.18 30.80 8.34
C PHE A 84 13.78 32.15 8.95
N PHE A 85 12.60 32.65 8.58
CA PHE A 85 11.98 33.77 9.29
C PHE A 85 10.53 33.47 9.63
N HIS A 86 10.08 33.99 10.77
CA HIS A 86 8.68 33.94 11.16
C HIS A 86 7.86 35.02 10.41
N GLY A 87 6.64 34.68 10.03
CA GLY A 87 5.73 35.57 9.29
C GLY A 87 5.93 35.58 7.76
N GLN A 88 5.35 36.60 7.10
CA GLN A 88 5.34 36.74 5.65
C GLN A 88 6.64 37.40 5.13
N PRO A 89 7.10 37.04 3.91
CA PRO A 89 8.25 37.70 3.29
C PRO A 89 7.93 39.18 3.04
N TYR A 90 8.82 40.07 3.46
CA TYR A 90 8.72 41.50 3.21
C TYR A 90 10.03 42.03 2.64
N MET A 91 10.01 42.52 1.40
CA MET A 91 11.17 43.07 0.66
C MET A 91 12.44 42.21 0.81
N LEU A 92 12.29 40.89 0.79
CA LEU A 92 13.37 39.94 1.08
C LEU A 92 14.57 40.12 0.14
N GLU A 93 14.31 40.44 -1.13
CA GLU A 93 15.34 40.72 -2.14
C GLU A 93 16.23 41.91 -1.78
N SER A 94 15.72 42.86 -0.99
CA SER A 94 16.48 44.00 -0.48
C SER A 94 17.22 43.66 0.81
N PHE A 95 16.56 43.01 1.77
CA PHE A 95 17.17 42.69 3.07
C PHE A 95 18.19 41.55 3.00
N ALA A 96 17.95 40.52 2.19
CA ALA A 96 18.84 39.36 2.02
C ALA A 96 19.70 39.45 0.74
N ALA A 97 19.84 40.64 0.14
CA ALA A 97 20.63 40.85 -1.07
C ALA A 97 22.08 40.31 -0.93
N GLY A 98 22.46 39.39 -1.82
CA GLY A 98 23.80 38.79 -1.86
C GLY A 98 24.00 37.60 -0.92
N VAL A 99 22.96 37.09 -0.27
CA VAL A 99 23.00 35.80 0.43
C VAL A 99 22.77 34.68 -0.59
N THR A 100 23.64 33.66 -0.58
CA THR A 100 23.62 32.54 -1.54
C THR A 100 22.88 31.31 -1.03
N ILE A 101 22.65 31.21 0.28
CA ILE A 101 21.85 30.15 0.90
C ILE A 101 20.36 30.52 0.94
N PRO A 102 19.44 29.56 1.05
CA PRO A 102 18.02 29.87 1.05
C PRO A 102 17.60 30.66 2.29
N VAL A 103 16.75 31.67 2.06
CA VAL A 103 16.08 32.46 3.09
C VAL A 103 14.57 32.34 2.89
N VAL A 104 13.88 31.60 3.75
CA VAL A 104 12.48 31.19 3.53
C VAL A 104 11.61 31.32 4.78
N PRO A 105 10.27 31.35 4.65
CA PRO A 105 9.38 31.35 5.80
C PRO A 105 9.55 30.06 6.64
N LEU A 106 9.34 30.18 7.96
CA LEU A 106 9.41 29.04 8.89
C LEU A 106 8.41 27.91 8.54
N SER A 107 7.31 28.23 7.87
CA SER A 107 6.36 27.23 7.35
C SER A 107 6.99 26.26 6.33
N SER A 108 8.13 26.60 5.75
CA SER A 108 8.90 25.74 4.83
C SER A 108 9.87 24.79 5.55
N PHE A 109 9.86 24.74 6.88
CA PHE A 109 10.78 23.90 7.65
C PHE A 109 10.55 22.39 7.43
N PHE A 110 9.30 21.93 7.38
CA PHE A 110 9.02 20.50 7.19
C PHE A 110 9.54 19.96 5.84
N PRO A 111 9.34 20.63 4.69
CA PRO A 111 9.99 20.28 3.42
C PRO A 111 11.51 20.21 3.51
N PHE A 112 12.12 21.17 4.21
CA PHE A 112 13.55 21.18 4.44
C PHE A 112 14.00 19.96 5.26
N LEU A 113 13.28 19.62 6.34
CA LEU A 113 13.57 18.44 7.15
C LEU A 113 13.46 17.15 6.34
N VAL A 114 12.44 17.01 5.49
CA VAL A 114 12.30 15.87 4.57
C VAL A 114 13.49 15.81 3.60
N ALA A 115 13.89 16.95 3.02
CA ALA A 115 15.03 17.01 2.11
C ALA A 115 16.36 16.63 2.80
N LEU A 116 16.54 17.01 4.08
CA LEU A 116 17.67 16.56 4.89
C LEU A 116 17.62 15.05 5.11
N ASN A 117 16.46 14.51 5.49
CA ASN A 117 16.31 13.08 5.72
C ASN A 117 16.56 12.25 4.45
N LYS A 118 16.22 12.79 3.26
CA LYS A 118 16.54 12.17 1.96
C LYS A 118 18.04 12.08 1.66
N ARG A 119 18.88 12.87 2.32
CA ARG A 119 20.35 12.73 2.20
C ARG A 119 20.89 11.52 2.96
N ILE A 120 20.23 11.15 4.06
CA ILE A 120 20.59 10.00 4.90
C ILE A 120 19.98 8.72 4.32
N GLU A 121 18.69 8.74 4.05
CA GLU A 121 17.96 7.64 3.41
C GLU A 121 17.30 8.13 2.12
N PRO A 122 17.90 7.81 0.95
CA PRO A 122 17.44 8.28 -0.36
C PRO A 122 15.97 7.98 -0.66
N ASP A 123 15.43 8.71 -1.63
CA ASP A 123 14.07 8.58 -2.11
C ASP A 123 13.79 7.17 -2.65
N ARG A 124 12.66 6.59 -2.26
CA ARG A 124 12.20 5.26 -2.69
C ARG A 124 10.89 5.29 -3.47
N SER A 125 10.52 6.44 -4.05
CA SER A 125 9.30 6.56 -4.85
C SER A 125 9.30 5.51 -5.97
N PRO A 126 8.13 4.92 -6.30
CA PRO A 126 8.04 3.99 -7.42
C PRO A 126 8.52 4.68 -8.70
N GLN A 127 9.35 4.02 -9.49
CA GLN A 127 9.73 4.51 -10.82
C GLN A 127 8.62 4.32 -11.86
N LEU A 128 7.51 3.69 -11.48
CA LEU A 128 6.39 3.43 -12.36
C LEU A 128 5.69 4.75 -12.72
N PRO A 129 5.19 4.89 -13.96
CA PRO A 129 4.50 6.09 -14.39
C PRO A 129 3.28 6.36 -13.51
N ILE A 130 3.11 7.63 -13.15
CA ILE A 130 1.97 8.12 -12.36
C ILE A 130 0.69 7.68 -13.08
N GLN A 131 -0.07 6.77 -12.46
CA GLN A 131 -1.36 6.39 -13.01
C GLN A 131 -2.31 7.57 -12.91
N ARG A 132 -3.02 7.87 -14.00
CA ARG A 132 -4.08 8.90 -13.99
C ARG A 132 -5.08 8.58 -12.85
N PRO A 133 -5.60 9.59 -12.15
CA PRO A 133 -6.61 9.38 -11.12
C PRO A 133 -7.77 8.59 -11.69
N LYS A 134 -8.08 7.43 -11.09
CA LYS A 134 -9.21 6.62 -11.51
C LYS A 134 -10.51 7.33 -11.15
N THR A 135 -11.47 7.32 -12.06
CA THR A 135 -12.81 7.83 -11.80
C THR A 135 -13.44 7.04 -10.66
N VAL A 136 -14.00 7.73 -9.67
CA VAL A 136 -14.74 7.10 -8.56
C VAL A 136 -16.19 6.88 -9.00
N LYS A 137 -16.62 5.63 -8.98
CA LYS A 137 -18.00 5.21 -9.25
C LYS A 137 -18.68 4.81 -7.95
N ARG A 138 -19.68 5.58 -7.56
CA ARG A 138 -20.51 5.28 -6.40
C ARG A 138 -21.69 4.39 -6.79
N LEU A 139 -21.87 3.30 -6.05
CA LEU A 139 -23.00 2.38 -6.16
C LEU A 139 -23.80 2.45 -4.86
N THR A 140 -25.02 2.99 -4.93
CA THR A 140 -25.91 3.10 -3.77
C THR A 140 -27.10 2.18 -3.96
N ALA A 141 -27.25 1.17 -3.08
CA ALA A 141 -28.31 0.17 -3.15
C ALA A 141 -28.59 -0.42 -1.76
N GLU A 142 -29.81 -0.92 -1.52
CA GLU A 142 -30.17 -1.59 -0.26
C GLU A 142 -29.24 -2.78 0.04
N GLN A 143 -28.91 -3.55 -1.01
CA GLN A 143 -27.88 -4.58 -0.99
C GLN A 143 -26.73 -4.16 -1.91
N PRO A 144 -25.65 -3.55 -1.38
CA PRO A 144 -24.58 -3.00 -2.22
C PRO A 144 -23.87 -4.05 -3.09
N ILE A 145 -23.79 -5.29 -2.62
CA ILE A 145 -23.21 -6.41 -3.35
C ILE A 145 -24.00 -6.73 -4.64
N ASP A 146 -25.33 -6.62 -4.62
CA ASP A 146 -26.17 -6.85 -5.80
C ASP A 146 -25.89 -5.79 -6.87
N ALA A 147 -25.59 -4.55 -6.47
CA ALA A 147 -25.20 -3.51 -7.40
C ALA A 147 -23.83 -3.78 -8.06
N VAL A 148 -22.88 -4.37 -7.32
CA VAL A 148 -21.60 -4.84 -7.87
C VAL A 148 -21.85 -5.94 -8.90
N PHE A 149 -22.63 -6.97 -8.55
CA PHE A 149 -22.98 -8.06 -9.46
C PHE A 149 -23.73 -7.56 -10.70
N ALA A 150 -24.71 -6.67 -10.54
CA ALA A 150 -25.43 -6.08 -11.67
C ALA A 150 -24.49 -5.32 -12.60
N ARG A 151 -23.48 -4.63 -12.06
CA ARG A 151 -22.48 -3.92 -12.86
C ARG A 151 -21.55 -4.88 -13.60
N LEU A 152 -21.09 -5.95 -12.95
CA LEU A 152 -20.34 -7.02 -13.63
C LEU A 152 -21.18 -7.68 -14.74
N GLN A 153 -22.46 -7.94 -14.45
CA GLN A 153 -23.38 -8.57 -15.39
C GLN A 153 -23.62 -7.70 -16.62
N GLN A 154 -23.59 -6.37 -16.52
CA GLN A 154 -23.67 -5.49 -17.70
C GLN A 154 -22.58 -5.81 -18.73
N PHE A 155 -21.38 -6.15 -18.29
CA PHE A 155 -20.25 -6.46 -19.18
C PHE A 155 -20.31 -7.87 -19.77
N THR A 156 -21.32 -8.69 -19.42
CA THR A 156 -21.66 -9.91 -20.17
C THR A 156 -22.25 -9.62 -21.54
N SER A 157 -22.72 -8.39 -21.78
CA SER A 157 -23.13 -7.91 -23.10
C SER A 157 -21.91 -7.46 -23.90
N VAL A 158 -21.68 -8.10 -25.06
CA VAL A 158 -20.58 -7.74 -25.98
C VAL A 158 -20.62 -6.25 -26.34
N ASN A 159 -21.81 -5.67 -26.51
CA ASN A 159 -21.97 -4.25 -26.83
C ASN A 159 -21.53 -3.32 -25.68
N LEU A 160 -21.81 -3.70 -24.43
CA LEU A 160 -21.38 -2.92 -23.26
C LEU A 160 -19.91 -3.15 -22.96
N ALA A 161 -19.39 -4.36 -23.16
CA ALA A 161 -17.96 -4.65 -23.13
C ALA A 161 -17.19 -3.83 -24.18
N ALA A 162 -17.73 -3.65 -25.38
CA ALA A 162 -17.11 -2.79 -26.40
C ALA A 162 -17.04 -1.32 -25.98
N LYS A 163 -18.05 -0.81 -25.27
CA LYS A 163 -17.99 0.54 -24.70
C LYS A 163 -16.92 0.63 -23.61
N LEU A 164 -16.77 -0.41 -22.77
CA LEU A 164 -15.72 -0.50 -21.77
C LEU A 164 -14.33 -0.47 -22.41
N VAL A 165 -14.07 -1.33 -23.40
CA VAL A 165 -12.76 -1.39 -24.09
C VAL A 165 -12.41 -0.05 -24.73
N LYS A 166 -13.35 0.57 -25.46
CA LYS A 166 -13.13 1.89 -26.09
C LYS A 166 -12.84 2.97 -25.06
N ARG A 167 -13.58 3.00 -23.94
CA ARG A 167 -13.34 3.94 -22.84
C ARG A 167 -11.95 3.77 -22.28
N ARG A 168 -11.57 2.54 -21.92
CA ARG A 168 -10.25 2.26 -21.34
C ARG A 168 -9.11 2.58 -22.29
N ALA A 169 -9.28 2.30 -23.58
CA ALA A 169 -8.30 2.65 -24.61
C ALA A 169 -8.13 4.17 -24.71
N ALA A 170 -9.24 4.93 -24.69
CA ALA A 170 -9.20 6.39 -24.65
C ALA A 170 -8.54 6.94 -23.37
N ASP A 171 -8.85 6.37 -22.20
CA ASP A 171 -8.23 6.78 -20.92
C ASP A 171 -6.71 6.57 -20.91
N ALA A 172 -6.23 5.55 -21.64
CA ALA A 172 -4.83 5.20 -21.83
C ALA A 172 -4.16 5.88 -23.04
N ASP A 173 -4.86 6.76 -23.76
CA ASP A 173 -4.41 7.40 -25.01
C ASP A 173 -3.94 6.39 -26.09
N LEU A 174 -4.58 5.22 -26.15
CA LEU A 174 -4.27 4.15 -27.10
C LEU A 174 -5.35 4.04 -28.19
N ALA A 175 -4.93 4.09 -29.45
CA ALA A 175 -5.80 3.79 -30.58
C ALA A 175 -5.98 2.27 -30.73
N MET A 176 -7.24 1.82 -30.87
CA MET A 176 -7.58 0.42 -31.12
C MET A 176 -8.37 0.28 -32.41
N THR A 177 -8.06 -0.75 -33.19
CA THR A 177 -8.86 -1.06 -34.39
C THR A 177 -10.21 -1.64 -33.99
N PRO A 178 -11.25 -1.49 -34.83
CA PRO A 178 -12.57 -2.07 -34.58
C PRO A 178 -12.54 -3.58 -34.34
N GLU A 179 -11.64 -4.30 -35.02
CA GLU A 179 -11.48 -5.76 -34.91
C GLU A 179 -10.96 -6.16 -33.54
N VAL A 180 -9.93 -5.47 -33.03
CA VAL A 180 -9.39 -5.71 -31.67
C VAL A 180 -10.44 -5.39 -30.62
N VAL A 181 -11.20 -4.31 -30.80
CA VAL A 181 -12.31 -3.98 -29.88
C VAL A 181 -13.35 -5.10 -29.89
N ALA A 182 -13.78 -5.57 -31.05
CA ALA A 182 -14.78 -6.65 -31.16
C ALA A 182 -14.29 -7.95 -30.51
N SER A 183 -13.02 -8.31 -30.73
CA SER A 183 -12.41 -9.52 -30.17
C SER A 183 -12.31 -9.46 -28.64
N LYS A 184 -11.68 -8.40 -28.09
CA LYS A 184 -11.61 -8.18 -26.64
C LYS A 184 -12.99 -8.18 -25.99
N SER A 185 -13.97 -7.51 -26.60
CA SER A 185 -15.33 -7.41 -26.07
C SER A 185 -16.03 -8.77 -25.97
N THR A 186 -15.80 -9.63 -26.96
CA THR A 186 -16.35 -11.00 -26.97
C THR A 186 -15.71 -11.83 -25.88
N GLY A 187 -14.38 -11.75 -25.73
CA GLY A 187 -13.64 -12.42 -24.66
C GLY A 187 -14.09 -11.96 -23.27
N ILE A 188 -14.16 -10.65 -23.00
CA ILE A 188 -14.63 -10.09 -21.72
C ILE A 188 -16.03 -10.62 -21.40
N ALA A 189 -16.95 -10.52 -22.37
CA ALA A 189 -18.32 -10.96 -22.18
C ALA A 189 -18.43 -12.47 -21.90
N PHE A 190 -17.60 -13.29 -22.54
CA PHE A 190 -17.52 -14.73 -22.29
C PHE A 190 -16.95 -15.03 -20.90
N SER A 191 -15.77 -14.50 -20.58
CA SER A 191 -15.11 -14.70 -19.30
C SER A 191 -15.96 -14.24 -18.12
N LEU A 192 -16.69 -13.12 -18.25
CA LEU A 192 -17.59 -12.66 -17.20
C LEU A 192 -18.83 -13.53 -17.03
N ARG A 193 -19.39 -14.09 -18.11
CA ARG A 193 -20.47 -15.08 -17.99
C ARG A 193 -19.99 -16.29 -17.20
N SER A 194 -18.85 -16.85 -17.59
CA SER A 194 -18.25 -17.97 -16.87
C SER A 194 -17.94 -17.63 -15.40
N ALA A 195 -17.40 -16.45 -15.13
CA ALA A 195 -17.08 -16.04 -13.76
C ALA A 195 -18.34 -15.98 -12.88
N LEU A 196 -19.41 -15.35 -13.38
CA LEU A 196 -20.67 -15.21 -12.65
C LEU A 196 -21.38 -16.56 -12.45
N ASP A 197 -21.37 -17.44 -13.45
CA ASP A 197 -21.94 -18.79 -13.35
C ASP A 197 -21.27 -19.63 -12.25
N TYR A 198 -19.96 -19.43 -12.03
CA TYR A 198 -19.20 -20.16 -11.03
C TYR A 198 -19.26 -19.58 -9.61
N ILE A 199 -19.37 -18.25 -9.48
CA ILE A 199 -19.28 -17.56 -8.18
C ILE A 199 -20.61 -17.50 -7.45
N VAL A 200 -21.72 -17.43 -8.18
CA VAL A 200 -23.05 -17.43 -7.56
C VAL A 200 -23.30 -18.80 -6.94
N SER A 201 -23.03 -18.91 -5.64
CA SER A 201 -23.30 -20.13 -4.88
C SER A 201 -24.78 -20.23 -4.54
N THR A 202 -25.37 -21.41 -4.67
CA THR A 202 -26.74 -21.66 -4.21
C THR A 202 -26.72 -21.98 -2.72
N PRO A 203 -27.66 -21.44 -1.90
CA PRO A 203 -27.80 -21.85 -0.51
C PRO A 203 -27.89 -23.37 -0.37
N GLY A 204 -27.00 -23.96 0.43
CA GLY A 204 -26.91 -25.42 0.62
C GLY A 204 -25.88 -26.12 -0.27
N ASP A 205 -25.14 -25.40 -1.13
CA ASP A 205 -24.05 -25.99 -1.90
C ASP A 205 -22.98 -26.63 -0.99
N ARG A 206 -22.54 -27.84 -1.38
CA ARG A 206 -21.46 -28.55 -0.68
C ARG A 206 -20.17 -27.74 -0.73
N LEU A 207 -19.37 -27.82 0.34
CA LEU A 207 -18.12 -27.06 0.47
C LEU A 207 -17.19 -27.22 -0.74
N ASN A 208 -17.01 -28.45 -1.24
CA ASN A 208 -16.16 -28.73 -2.39
C ASN A 208 -16.62 -27.99 -3.64
N LYS A 209 -17.94 -27.95 -3.87
CA LYS A 209 -18.53 -27.23 -5.00
C LYS A 209 -18.28 -25.74 -4.88
N ARG A 210 -18.45 -25.16 -3.68
CA ARG A 210 -18.16 -23.75 -3.41
C ARG A 210 -16.69 -23.40 -3.65
N VAL A 211 -15.75 -24.20 -3.12
CA VAL A 211 -14.30 -23.99 -3.34
C VAL A 211 -13.96 -24.04 -4.82
N LEU A 212 -14.46 -25.05 -5.55
CA LEU A 212 -14.19 -25.20 -6.98
C LEU A 212 -14.81 -24.08 -7.81
N GLY A 213 -16.08 -23.75 -7.54
CA GLY A 213 -16.77 -22.64 -8.20
C GLY A 213 -16.00 -21.34 -8.00
N LEU A 214 -15.70 -20.97 -6.76
CA LEU A 214 -14.98 -19.74 -6.48
C LEU A 214 -13.58 -19.71 -7.11
N TYR A 215 -12.85 -20.84 -7.14
CA TYR A 215 -11.57 -20.94 -7.84
C TYR A 215 -11.70 -20.67 -9.35
N TYR A 216 -12.57 -21.41 -10.04
CA TYR A 216 -12.73 -21.25 -11.49
C TYR A 216 -13.34 -19.90 -11.86
N GLY A 217 -14.23 -19.37 -11.03
CA GLY A 217 -14.77 -18.03 -11.18
C GLY A 217 -13.73 -16.94 -11.03
N THR A 218 -12.83 -17.06 -10.04
CA THR A 218 -11.68 -16.15 -9.86
C THR A 218 -10.75 -16.18 -11.06
N MET A 219 -10.49 -17.35 -11.63
CA MET A 219 -9.69 -17.49 -12.85
C MET A 219 -10.36 -16.82 -14.04
N ALA A 220 -11.67 -17.01 -14.23
CA ALA A 220 -12.43 -16.37 -15.29
C ALA A 220 -12.49 -14.83 -15.12
N PHE A 221 -12.56 -14.34 -13.89
CA PHE A 221 -12.42 -12.91 -13.62
C PHE A 221 -11.03 -12.37 -13.96
N ALA A 222 -9.95 -13.10 -13.63
CA ALA A 222 -8.60 -12.71 -14.01
C ALA A 222 -8.42 -12.63 -15.54
N GLN A 223 -9.02 -13.56 -16.29
CA GLN A 223 -9.06 -13.50 -17.75
C GLN A 223 -9.77 -12.24 -18.25
N ALA A 224 -10.94 -11.92 -17.69
CA ALA A 224 -11.69 -10.70 -18.03
C ALA A 224 -10.90 -9.42 -17.71
N GLU A 225 -10.18 -9.39 -16.59
CA GLU A 225 -9.28 -8.30 -16.21
C GLU A 225 -8.17 -8.07 -17.26
N MET A 226 -7.49 -9.14 -17.66
CA MET A 226 -6.44 -9.08 -18.68
C MET A 226 -6.98 -8.58 -20.03
N LEU A 227 -8.14 -9.09 -20.47
CA LEU A 227 -8.78 -8.69 -21.73
C LEU A 227 -9.28 -7.24 -21.72
N ALA A 228 -9.80 -6.78 -20.58
CA ALA A 228 -10.29 -5.41 -20.42
C ALA A 228 -9.16 -4.37 -20.45
N SER A 229 -7.93 -4.77 -20.11
CA SER A 229 -6.78 -3.86 -20.21
C SER A 229 -6.46 -3.52 -21.67
N PRO A 230 -6.28 -2.22 -22.01
CA PRO A 230 -5.89 -1.80 -23.36
C PRO A 230 -4.58 -2.44 -23.84
N SER A 231 -3.61 -2.61 -22.93
CA SER A 231 -2.30 -3.21 -23.20
C SER A 231 -2.25 -4.72 -22.92
N GLY A 232 -3.37 -5.33 -22.52
CA GLY A 232 -3.46 -6.78 -22.30
C GLY A 232 -3.75 -7.56 -23.59
N PRO A 233 -3.98 -8.88 -23.48
CA PRO A 233 -4.22 -9.79 -24.60
C PRO A 233 -5.31 -9.31 -25.58
N ILE A 234 -5.10 -9.54 -26.87
CA ILE A 234 -5.98 -9.02 -27.93
C ILE A 234 -7.27 -9.82 -28.09
N ASP A 235 -7.28 -11.08 -27.66
CA ASP A 235 -8.40 -12.00 -27.81
C ASP A 235 -8.42 -13.13 -26.78
N LEU A 236 -9.48 -13.93 -26.82
CA LEU A 236 -9.67 -15.06 -25.92
C LEU A 236 -8.65 -16.19 -26.18
N ASP A 237 -8.24 -16.40 -27.43
CA ASP A 237 -7.31 -17.47 -27.80
C ASP A 237 -5.92 -17.26 -27.18
N GLU A 238 -5.45 -16.01 -27.13
CA GLU A 238 -4.21 -15.63 -26.47
C GLU A 238 -4.27 -15.94 -24.96
N VAL A 239 -5.37 -15.57 -24.30
CA VAL A 239 -5.58 -15.81 -22.86
C VAL A 239 -5.70 -17.30 -22.55
N GLU A 240 -6.49 -18.04 -23.34
CA GLU A 240 -6.60 -19.48 -23.21
C GLU A 240 -5.26 -20.18 -23.48
N GLY A 241 -4.45 -19.64 -24.40
CA GLY A 241 -3.07 -20.05 -24.64
C GLY A 241 -2.23 -20.07 -23.36
N MET A 242 -2.40 -19.09 -22.48
CA MET A 242 -1.69 -19.01 -21.19
C MET A 242 -2.07 -20.15 -20.24
N THR A 243 -3.31 -20.66 -20.32
CA THR A 243 -3.79 -21.77 -19.48
C THR A 243 -3.36 -23.15 -19.97
N LYS A 244 -2.96 -23.30 -21.23
CA LYS A 244 -2.56 -24.60 -21.83
C LYS A 244 -1.34 -25.22 -21.14
N GLN A 245 -0.47 -24.40 -20.55
CA GLN A 245 0.71 -24.82 -19.78
C GLN A 245 0.39 -25.08 -18.30
N GLY A 246 -0.90 -25.12 -17.93
CA GLY A 246 -1.38 -25.30 -16.56
C GLY A 246 -1.56 -23.99 -15.80
N HIS A 247 -1.81 -24.10 -14.50
CA HIS A 247 -2.11 -22.93 -13.65
C HIS A 247 -0.88 -22.13 -13.21
N GLY A 248 0.32 -22.67 -13.38
CA GLY A 248 1.57 -22.06 -12.89
C GLY A 248 1.77 -22.15 -11.39
N LEU A 249 1.11 -23.14 -10.77
CA LEU A 249 1.20 -23.44 -9.35
C LEU A 249 1.42 -24.95 -9.16
N TYR A 250 2.06 -25.32 -8.06
CA TYR A 250 2.12 -26.70 -7.60
C TYR A 250 1.88 -26.77 -6.09
N THR A 251 1.44 -27.94 -5.63
CA THR A 251 1.29 -28.24 -4.21
C THR A 251 2.19 -29.39 -3.82
N LEU A 252 2.67 -29.38 -2.58
CA LEU A 252 3.43 -30.48 -1.99
C LEU A 252 2.87 -30.77 -0.60
N ALA A 253 2.40 -32.01 -0.40
CA ALA A 253 1.81 -32.44 0.87
C ALA A 253 2.87 -32.72 1.93
N GLY A 254 2.68 -32.13 3.11
CA GLY A 254 3.50 -32.29 4.32
C GLY A 254 3.92 -33.73 4.64
N PRO A 255 5.02 -33.92 5.39
CA PRO A 255 5.38 -35.24 5.94
C PRO A 255 4.22 -35.91 6.70
N ASN A 256 3.40 -35.10 7.39
CA ASN A 256 2.24 -35.56 8.15
C ASN A 256 0.94 -35.57 7.32
N GLY A 257 0.96 -35.02 6.10
CA GLY A 257 -0.22 -34.92 5.24
C GLY A 257 -1.37 -34.05 5.78
N VAL A 258 -1.11 -33.21 6.78
CA VAL A 258 -2.10 -32.34 7.44
C VAL A 258 -2.26 -31.02 6.69
N PHE A 259 -3.43 -30.37 6.84
CA PHE A 259 -3.80 -29.10 6.22
C PHE A 259 -2.74 -28.00 6.35
N SER A 260 -2.21 -27.79 7.56
CA SER A 260 -1.21 -26.77 7.87
C SER A 260 0.13 -26.95 7.14
N ASP A 261 0.46 -28.20 6.81
CA ASP A 261 1.77 -28.56 6.26
C ASP A 261 1.78 -28.51 4.72
N LEU A 262 0.63 -28.25 4.09
CA LEU A 262 0.55 -28.10 2.64
C LEU A 262 1.38 -26.91 2.18
N ARG A 263 2.32 -27.19 1.27
CA ARG A 263 3.17 -26.16 0.63
C ARG A 263 2.65 -25.86 -0.76
N ILE A 264 2.66 -24.59 -1.12
CA ILE A 264 2.24 -24.08 -2.42
C ILE A 264 3.43 -23.36 -3.02
N GLY A 265 3.77 -23.65 -4.26
CA GLY A 265 4.84 -22.96 -4.99
C GLY A 265 4.38 -22.45 -6.35
N VAL A 266 5.03 -21.39 -6.82
CA VAL A 266 4.85 -20.82 -8.16
C VAL A 266 5.77 -21.47 -9.17
N LEU A 267 5.39 -21.41 -10.46
CA LEU A 267 6.21 -21.86 -11.60
C LEU A 267 6.34 -20.74 -12.63
N ALA A 268 7.41 -20.77 -13.42
CA ALA A 268 7.66 -19.82 -14.50
C ALA A 268 6.66 -19.94 -15.68
N THR A 269 5.94 -21.05 -15.78
CA THR A 269 5.00 -21.35 -16.88
C THR A 269 3.59 -21.58 -16.38
N GLY A 270 2.59 -21.22 -17.19
CA GLY A 270 1.17 -21.37 -16.87
C GLY A 270 0.47 -20.02 -16.69
N PHE A 271 -0.78 -20.05 -16.25
CA PHE A 271 -1.59 -18.83 -16.16
C PHE A 271 -1.09 -17.82 -15.11
N LEU A 272 -0.84 -18.27 -13.87
CA LEU A 272 -0.45 -17.37 -12.78
C LEU A 272 0.78 -16.49 -13.08
N PRO A 273 1.92 -17.01 -13.59
CA PRO A 273 3.06 -16.14 -13.91
C PRO A 273 2.75 -15.12 -15.01
N GLN A 274 1.91 -15.47 -15.99
CA GLN A 274 1.47 -14.53 -17.03
C GLN A 274 0.59 -13.43 -16.44
N TRP A 275 -0.35 -13.79 -15.56
CA TRP A 275 -1.17 -12.82 -14.84
C TRP A 275 -0.34 -11.95 -13.89
N ALA A 276 0.61 -12.53 -13.16
CA ALA A 276 1.52 -11.79 -12.28
C ALA A 276 2.40 -10.81 -13.07
N SER A 277 2.96 -11.23 -14.20
CA SER A 277 3.72 -10.33 -15.09
C SER A 277 2.84 -9.21 -15.64
N PHE A 278 1.60 -9.51 -16.03
CA PHE A 278 0.61 -8.51 -16.44
C PHE A 278 0.30 -7.47 -15.34
N LEU A 279 0.26 -7.90 -14.08
CA LEU A 279 0.08 -7.01 -12.92
C LEU A 279 1.37 -6.24 -12.53
N GLY A 280 2.49 -6.47 -13.24
CA GLY A 280 3.75 -5.77 -13.03
C GLY A 280 4.69 -6.44 -12.02
N TYR A 281 4.43 -7.69 -11.63
CA TYR A 281 5.36 -8.44 -10.77
C TYR A 281 6.59 -8.92 -11.56
N ASP A 282 7.75 -8.91 -10.90
CA ASP A 282 8.96 -9.53 -11.42
C ASP A 282 8.89 -11.06 -11.24
N ILE A 283 8.72 -11.76 -12.36
CA ILE A 283 8.63 -13.22 -12.42
C ILE A 283 9.94 -13.89 -12.84
N THR A 284 11.02 -13.14 -13.04
CA THR A 284 12.29 -13.67 -13.59
C THR A 284 12.88 -14.80 -12.76
N ASN A 285 12.69 -14.76 -11.44
CA ASN A 285 13.18 -15.75 -10.49
C ASN A 285 12.19 -16.91 -10.24
N TYR A 286 11.08 -17.00 -10.97
CA TYR A 286 10.15 -18.11 -10.80
C TYR A 286 10.78 -19.42 -11.29
N PRO A 287 10.62 -20.54 -10.56
CA PRO A 287 11.28 -21.77 -10.91
C PRO A 287 10.59 -22.45 -12.11
N THR A 288 11.39 -23.04 -13.01
CA THR A 288 10.88 -23.81 -14.15
C THR A 288 10.50 -25.24 -13.78
N ARG A 289 10.93 -25.72 -12.60
CA ARG A 289 10.69 -27.08 -12.12
C ARG A 289 10.12 -27.06 -10.71
N LYS A 290 9.02 -27.78 -10.50
CA LYS A 290 8.43 -27.98 -9.17
C LYS A 290 9.36 -28.76 -8.23
N ALA A 291 9.33 -28.41 -6.96
CA ALA A 291 9.87 -29.28 -5.91
C ALA A 291 9.11 -30.62 -5.89
N ARG A 292 9.84 -31.73 -5.74
CA ARG A 292 9.27 -33.09 -5.71
C ARG A 292 9.17 -33.66 -4.30
N SER A 293 9.99 -33.15 -3.39
CA SER A 293 10.06 -33.54 -1.99
C SER A 293 10.24 -32.33 -1.10
N PHE A 294 10.01 -32.47 0.22
CA PHE A 294 10.15 -31.37 1.17
C PHE A 294 11.58 -30.82 1.20
N GLY A 295 12.59 -31.69 1.12
CA GLY A 295 14.00 -31.29 1.05
C GLY A 295 14.37 -30.55 -0.24
N ASP A 296 13.54 -30.60 -1.28
CA ASP A 296 13.78 -29.82 -2.51
C ASP A 296 13.27 -28.38 -2.40
N ILE A 297 12.50 -28.03 -1.35
CA ILE A 297 11.99 -26.66 -1.14
C ILE A 297 13.15 -25.69 -0.91
N GLU A 298 14.17 -26.10 -0.14
CA GLU A 298 15.34 -25.26 0.16
C GLU A 298 16.16 -24.93 -1.10
N LYS A 299 16.00 -25.70 -2.18
CA LYS A 299 16.63 -25.46 -3.48
C LYS A 299 15.82 -24.49 -4.35
N GLN A 300 14.59 -24.16 -3.97
CA GLN A 300 13.76 -23.20 -4.69
C GLN A 300 14.20 -21.77 -4.37
N PRO A 301 14.05 -20.83 -5.31
CA PRO A 301 14.33 -19.43 -5.04
C PRO A 301 13.50 -18.91 -3.85
N GLN A 302 14.11 -18.08 -3.01
CA GLN A 302 13.48 -17.59 -1.79
C GLN A 302 12.14 -16.88 -2.09
N GLY A 303 11.10 -17.17 -1.30
CA GLY A 303 9.78 -16.58 -1.45
C GLY A 303 8.91 -17.19 -2.57
N THR A 304 9.40 -18.17 -3.32
CA THR A 304 8.60 -18.85 -4.38
C THR A 304 7.74 -20.00 -3.85
N VAL A 305 7.88 -20.35 -2.58
CA VAL A 305 7.10 -21.38 -1.89
C VAL A 305 6.59 -20.82 -0.56
N CYS A 306 5.32 -21.05 -0.23
CA CYS A 306 4.72 -20.71 1.06
C CYS A 306 3.90 -21.88 1.62
N SER A 307 3.47 -21.77 2.87
CA SER A 307 2.45 -22.66 3.44
C SER A 307 1.04 -22.15 3.17
N LEU A 308 0.04 -23.02 3.35
CA LEU A 308 -1.35 -22.61 3.35
C LEU A 308 -1.67 -21.62 4.49
N ARG A 309 -1.01 -21.76 5.64
CA ARG A 309 -1.08 -20.80 6.76
C ARG A 309 -0.64 -19.40 6.33
N ASP A 310 0.45 -19.28 5.56
CA ASP A 310 0.96 -17.97 5.09
C ASP A 310 -0.03 -17.26 4.15
N LEU A 311 -0.83 -18.02 3.41
CA LEU A 311 -1.86 -17.48 2.53
C LEU A 311 -3.07 -16.98 3.35
N PHE A 312 -3.54 -17.77 4.31
CA PHE A 312 -4.65 -17.35 5.19
C PHE A 312 -4.27 -16.18 6.10
N SER A 313 -3.01 -16.10 6.56
CA SER A 313 -2.55 -14.97 7.39
C SER A 313 -2.58 -13.64 6.64
N SER A 314 -2.75 -13.66 5.32
CA SER A 314 -2.82 -12.48 4.45
C SER A 314 -4.25 -12.04 4.14
N VAL A 315 -5.25 -12.60 4.85
CA VAL A 315 -6.67 -12.27 4.73
C VAL A 315 -7.11 -11.52 5.99
N PRO A 316 -7.16 -10.18 5.99
CA PRO A 316 -7.45 -9.40 7.20
C PRO A 316 -8.84 -9.67 7.78
N GLU A 317 -9.82 -10.03 6.95
CA GLU A 317 -11.21 -10.20 7.37
C GLU A 317 -11.46 -11.40 8.28
N ILE A 318 -10.50 -12.33 8.34
CA ILE A 318 -10.59 -13.54 9.16
C ILE A 318 -9.56 -13.53 10.30
N ASP A 319 -8.93 -12.39 10.59
CA ASP A 319 -7.81 -12.26 11.55
C ASP A 319 -8.07 -12.93 12.90
N ASP A 320 -9.20 -12.62 13.54
CA ASP A 320 -9.52 -13.17 14.87
C ASP A 320 -9.61 -14.71 14.82
N LEU A 321 -10.32 -15.25 13.82
CA LEU A 321 -10.46 -16.70 13.62
C LEU A 321 -9.15 -17.37 13.19
N PHE A 322 -8.36 -16.70 12.35
CA PHE A 322 -7.03 -17.16 11.96
C PHE A 322 -6.13 -17.29 13.20
N SER A 323 -6.16 -16.30 14.07
CA SER A 323 -5.39 -16.28 15.32
C SER A 323 -5.81 -17.41 16.26
N GLU A 324 -7.11 -17.68 16.40
CA GLU A 324 -7.62 -18.83 17.18
C GLU A 324 -7.16 -20.18 16.61
N VAL A 325 -7.14 -20.33 15.28
CA VAL A 325 -6.83 -21.61 14.61
C VAL A 325 -5.33 -21.88 14.53
N PHE A 326 -4.51 -20.86 14.26
CA PHE A 326 -3.07 -21.03 13.98
C PHE A 326 -2.13 -20.45 15.04
N ASN A 327 -2.64 -19.64 15.98
CA ASN A 327 -1.87 -18.93 17.00
C ASN A 327 -0.58 -18.30 16.44
N GLY A 328 -0.71 -17.40 15.47
CA GLY A 328 0.44 -16.96 14.68
C GLY A 328 0.35 -15.57 14.08
N ALA A 329 1.49 -15.05 13.63
CA ALA A 329 1.60 -13.81 12.88
C ALA A 329 0.62 -13.70 11.71
N VAL A 330 -0.01 -12.53 11.62
CA VAL A 330 -0.66 -12.06 10.41
C VAL A 330 0.36 -11.54 9.40
N ASN A 331 0.02 -11.58 8.12
CA ASN A 331 0.82 -11.09 7.01
C ASN A 331 0.26 -9.76 6.46
N TRP A 332 -0.24 -8.89 7.33
CA TRP A 332 -0.74 -7.58 6.95
C TRP A 332 -0.54 -6.54 8.06
N LEU A 333 -0.63 -5.26 7.68
CA LEU A 333 -0.48 -4.10 8.57
C LEU A 333 -1.61 -3.12 8.35
N SER A 334 -2.14 -2.51 9.41
CA SER A 334 -3.02 -1.34 9.23
C SER A 334 -2.19 -0.07 9.06
N VAL A 335 -2.65 0.83 8.20
CA VAL A 335 -1.93 2.05 7.85
C VAL A 335 -2.73 3.28 8.27
N ARG A 336 -2.05 4.27 8.84
CA ARG A 336 -2.64 5.59 9.15
C ARG A 336 -1.62 6.71 8.98
N TYR A 337 -2.12 7.92 8.81
CA TYR A 337 -1.27 9.12 8.79
C TYR A 337 -0.65 9.38 10.17
N ASP A 338 0.62 9.81 10.21
CA ASP A 338 1.28 10.22 11.45
C ASP A 338 1.07 11.72 11.70
N ASP A 339 -0.02 12.10 12.39
CA ASP A 339 -0.31 13.51 12.68
C ASP A 339 0.83 14.21 13.46
N LYS A 340 1.52 13.47 14.33
CA LYS A 340 2.58 14.03 15.19
C LYS A 340 3.83 14.36 14.39
N THR A 341 4.22 13.45 13.50
CA THR A 341 5.46 13.59 12.69
C THR A 341 5.24 14.51 11.52
N ASN A 342 4.05 14.48 10.91
CA ASN A 342 3.69 15.41 9.85
C ASN A 342 3.11 16.72 10.40
N MET A 343 3.32 17.09 11.68
CA MET A 343 2.79 18.33 12.26
C MET A 343 3.14 19.52 11.37
N ARG A 344 2.10 20.18 10.83
CA ARG A 344 2.25 21.38 9.98
C ARG A 344 1.86 22.62 10.79
N PHE A 345 2.70 23.65 10.73
CA PHE A 345 2.31 24.98 11.17
C PHE A 345 1.87 25.79 9.93
N SER A 346 0.56 25.89 9.72
CA SER A 346 0.00 26.81 8.73
C SER A 346 -0.10 28.19 9.36
N VAL A 347 0.96 28.98 9.20
CA VAL A 347 0.92 30.41 9.50
C VAL A 347 0.43 31.10 8.23
N HIS A 348 -0.89 31.35 8.17
CA HIS A 348 -1.56 32.19 7.15
C HIS A 348 -1.83 31.58 5.77
N GLY A 349 -2.45 30.39 5.68
CA GLY A 349 -3.29 30.02 4.52
C GLY A 349 -2.61 29.99 3.14
N MET A 350 -1.28 30.01 3.07
CA MET A 350 -0.55 29.87 1.82
C MET A 350 -0.77 28.46 1.28
N ALA A 351 -1.07 28.38 -0.02
CA ALA A 351 -1.27 27.14 -0.75
C ALA A 351 -0.08 26.20 -0.46
N GLU A 352 -0.38 25.09 0.23
CA GLU A 352 0.62 24.11 0.62
C GLU A 352 1.30 23.57 -0.64
N LYS A 353 2.63 23.65 -0.68
CA LYS A 353 3.41 22.98 -1.71
C LYS A 353 3.09 21.49 -1.62
N LYS A 354 2.74 20.85 -2.74
CA LYS A 354 2.62 19.39 -2.80
C LYS A 354 3.95 18.79 -2.35
N TYR A 355 3.89 17.90 -1.36
CA TYR A 355 5.08 17.28 -0.77
C TYR A 355 5.31 15.92 -1.40
N ASP A 356 6.56 15.61 -1.68
CA ASP A 356 6.96 14.33 -2.29
C ASP A 356 7.12 13.20 -1.26
N SER A 357 6.89 13.46 0.03
CA SER A 357 6.96 12.45 1.09
C SER A 357 5.99 12.74 2.23
N THR A 358 5.56 11.70 2.94
CA THR A 358 4.67 11.79 4.11
C THR A 358 4.97 10.65 5.08
N TYR A 359 4.91 10.91 6.39
CA TYR A 359 5.12 9.86 7.38
C TYR A 359 3.82 9.10 7.67
N GLY A 360 3.88 7.78 7.59
CA GLY A 360 2.80 6.88 7.97
C GLY A 360 3.14 6.13 9.25
N LEU A 361 2.11 5.73 9.97
CA LEU A 361 2.18 4.74 11.04
C LEU A 361 1.63 3.41 10.52
N PHE A 362 2.38 2.35 10.73
CA PHE A 362 2.11 0.99 10.27
C PHE A 362 1.98 0.10 11.49
N HIS A 363 0.77 -0.37 11.77
CA HIS A 363 0.46 -1.13 12.97
C HIS A 363 0.32 -2.61 12.64
N ASP A 364 1.23 -3.39 13.22
CA ASP A 364 1.16 -4.85 13.30
C ASP A 364 0.43 -5.24 14.58
N ARG A 365 -0.76 -5.83 14.44
CA ARG A 365 -1.53 -6.30 15.60
C ARG A 365 -0.90 -7.52 16.27
N SER A 366 -0.20 -8.38 15.51
CA SER A 366 0.45 -9.59 16.04
C SER A 366 1.70 -9.28 16.84
N GLY A 367 2.42 -8.20 16.48
CA GLY A 367 3.69 -7.82 17.08
C GLY A 367 4.89 -8.66 16.62
N GLU A 368 4.70 -9.58 15.67
CA GLU A 368 5.71 -10.51 15.18
C GLU A 368 6.47 -10.01 13.93
N ILE A 369 5.98 -8.97 13.26
CA ILE A 369 6.62 -8.41 12.06
C ILE A 369 7.87 -7.62 12.47
N SER A 370 9.02 -7.89 11.84
CA SER A 370 10.27 -7.16 12.09
C SER A 370 10.47 -5.97 11.13
N VAL A 371 11.32 -5.02 11.53
CA VAL A 371 11.74 -3.89 10.67
C VAL A 371 12.41 -4.38 9.38
N GLU A 372 13.22 -5.44 9.46
CA GLU A 372 13.87 -6.04 8.30
C GLU A 372 12.87 -6.65 7.32
N ARG A 373 11.82 -7.30 7.84
CA ARG A 373 10.74 -7.85 7.00
C ARG A 373 10.00 -6.73 6.27
N LEU A 374 9.73 -5.63 6.96
CA LEU A 374 9.11 -4.44 6.40
C LEU A 374 9.97 -3.77 5.32
N SER A 375 11.28 -3.64 5.54
CA SER A 375 12.18 -3.02 4.56
C SER A 375 12.32 -3.85 3.28
N LYS A 376 12.18 -5.17 3.38
CA LYS A 376 12.17 -6.12 2.26
C LYS A 376 10.81 -6.24 1.56
N ALA A 377 9.75 -5.62 2.08
CA ALA A 377 8.42 -5.70 1.49
C ALA A 377 8.32 -4.98 0.12
N GLY A 378 9.35 -4.21 -0.27
CA GLY A 378 9.43 -3.55 -1.58
C GLY A 378 8.36 -2.46 -1.80
N TRP A 379 7.93 -1.82 -0.71
CA TRP A 379 7.10 -0.62 -0.74
C TRP A 379 7.98 0.64 -0.76
N PRO A 380 7.45 1.81 -1.15
CA PRO A 380 8.20 3.07 -1.18
C PRO A 380 8.39 3.66 0.24
N LEU A 381 8.91 2.84 1.16
CA LEU A 381 9.13 3.17 2.56
C LEU A 381 10.61 3.38 2.84
N ALA A 382 10.94 4.51 3.46
CA ALA A 382 12.23 4.85 4.03
C ALA A 382 12.09 5.15 5.53
N GLU A 383 13.19 5.18 6.27
CA GLU A 383 13.27 5.56 7.67
C GLU A 383 12.33 4.74 8.57
N ILE A 384 12.27 3.43 8.33
CA ILE A 384 11.40 2.52 9.07
C ILE A 384 11.95 2.36 10.49
N GLN A 385 11.18 2.79 11.48
CA GLN A 385 11.54 2.77 12.89
C GLN A 385 10.40 2.20 13.72
N ARG A 386 10.74 1.45 14.77
CA ARG A 386 9.77 1.03 15.78
C ARG A 386 9.45 2.20 16.70
N VAL A 387 8.18 2.41 17.02
CA VAL A 387 7.75 3.41 18.00
C VAL A 387 7.79 2.76 19.39
N GLU A 388 8.79 3.12 20.20
CA GLU A 388 9.04 2.49 21.51
C GLU A 388 7.96 2.83 22.54
N ASP A 389 7.42 4.06 22.52
CA ASP A 389 6.42 4.55 23.47
C ASP A 389 4.97 4.15 23.14
N PHE A 390 4.77 3.18 22.24
CA PHE A 390 3.43 2.75 21.85
C PHE A 390 2.80 1.85 22.94
N VAL A 391 1.76 2.37 23.59
CA VAL A 391 0.97 1.64 24.58
C VAL A 391 -0.27 1.07 23.88
N GLY A 392 -0.15 -0.13 23.31
CA GLY A 392 -1.24 -0.84 22.65
C GLY A 392 -0.83 -2.26 22.25
N PRO A 393 -1.78 -3.11 21.81
CA PRO A 393 -1.45 -4.46 21.37
C PRO A 393 -0.57 -4.43 20.12
N GLY A 394 0.41 -5.33 20.05
CA GLY A 394 1.28 -5.51 18.89
C GLY A 394 2.44 -4.50 18.79
N THR A 395 2.88 -4.22 17.56
CA THR A 395 4.02 -3.34 17.28
C THR A 395 3.63 -2.21 16.32
N LEU A 396 4.00 -0.99 16.65
CA LEU A 396 3.81 0.18 15.80
C LEU A 396 5.13 0.60 15.15
N PHE A 397 5.10 0.77 13.84
CA PHE A 397 6.21 1.32 13.06
C PHE A 397 5.85 2.70 12.53
N ARG A 398 6.87 3.55 12.41
CA ARG A 398 6.84 4.81 11.67
C ARG A 398 7.71 4.65 10.45
N ALA A 399 7.25 5.11 9.30
CA ALA A 399 8.09 5.18 8.10
C ALA A 399 7.72 6.40 7.26
N ARG A 400 8.70 6.91 6.53
CA ARG A 400 8.50 7.89 5.47
C ARG A 400 8.03 7.16 4.22
N VAL A 401 6.88 7.57 3.69
CA VAL A 401 6.38 7.14 2.38
C VAL A 401 6.82 8.17 1.36
N ASP A 402 7.58 7.74 0.37
CA ASP A 402 8.00 8.57 -0.76
C ASP A 402 7.00 8.43 -1.91
N HIS A 403 6.47 9.55 -2.37
CA HIS A 403 5.36 9.61 -3.32
C HIS A 403 5.52 10.76 -4.32
N VAL A 404 6.75 10.97 -4.80
CA VAL A 404 7.07 11.99 -5.81
C VAL A 404 6.11 11.90 -7.00
N GLY A 405 5.46 13.01 -7.34
CA GLY A 405 4.53 13.08 -8.46
C GLY A 405 3.11 12.58 -8.18
N HIS A 406 2.82 12.13 -6.95
CA HIS A 406 1.47 11.76 -6.52
C HIS A 406 0.86 12.83 -5.61
N ASP A 407 -0.44 13.07 -5.77
CA ASP A 407 -1.15 14.07 -4.95
C ASP A 407 -1.40 13.60 -3.53
N VAL A 408 -1.39 12.28 -3.34
CA VAL A 408 -1.88 11.62 -2.14
C VAL A 408 -0.94 10.47 -1.79
N TRP A 409 -0.37 10.50 -0.60
CA TRP A 409 0.67 9.55 -0.18
C TRP A 409 0.23 8.09 -0.12
N TRP A 410 -1.04 7.82 0.20
CA TRP A 410 -1.53 6.43 0.23
C TRP A 410 -1.75 5.86 -1.17
N SER A 411 -1.74 6.69 -2.23
CA SER A 411 -1.93 6.21 -3.62
C SER A 411 -0.76 5.39 -4.16
N VAL A 412 0.44 5.53 -3.57
CA VAL A 412 1.63 4.73 -3.93
C VAL A 412 1.74 3.44 -3.13
N LEU A 413 0.85 3.24 -2.15
CA LEU A 413 0.83 2.06 -1.30
C LEU A 413 -0.18 1.04 -1.84
N PRO A 414 0.17 -0.26 -1.94
CA PRO A 414 -0.73 -1.30 -2.41
C PRO A 414 -1.73 -1.68 -1.30
N THR A 415 -2.64 -0.77 -0.98
CA THR A 415 -3.59 -0.96 0.12
C THR A 415 -4.78 -1.83 -0.29
N HIS A 416 -5.12 -2.77 0.57
CA HIS A 416 -6.37 -3.53 0.55
C HIS A 416 -7.40 -2.87 1.46
N SER A 417 -8.61 -2.65 0.94
CA SER A 417 -9.75 -2.14 1.68
C SER A 417 -10.93 -3.08 1.43
N SER A 418 -11.74 -3.29 2.46
CA SER A 418 -12.83 -4.28 2.43
C SER A 418 -14.00 -3.80 3.26
N PRO A 419 -15.25 -4.10 2.88
CA PRO A 419 -16.44 -3.70 3.64
C PRO A 419 -16.52 -4.34 5.04
N PHE A 420 -15.70 -5.37 5.31
CA PHE A 420 -15.59 -5.98 6.63
C PHE A 420 -14.62 -5.23 7.56
N GLY A 421 -13.75 -4.39 6.99
CA GLY A 421 -12.72 -3.66 7.73
C GLY A 421 -13.05 -2.17 7.86
N THR A 422 -12.54 -1.54 8.92
CA THR A 422 -12.66 -0.08 9.11
C THR A 422 -11.45 0.69 8.60
N ARG A 423 -10.40 0.00 8.13
CA ARG A 423 -9.12 0.59 7.76
C ARG A 423 -8.52 -0.08 6.53
N SER A 424 -7.79 0.70 5.76
CA SER A 424 -6.92 0.19 4.71
C SER A 424 -5.74 -0.57 5.32
N THR A 425 -5.43 -1.70 4.70
CA THR A 425 -4.38 -2.62 5.14
C THR A 425 -3.32 -2.79 4.05
N LEU A 426 -2.08 -3.01 4.43
CA LEU A 426 -1.01 -3.41 3.54
C LEU A 426 -0.76 -4.90 3.70
N LEU A 427 -0.84 -5.64 2.59
CA LEU A 427 -0.57 -7.08 2.58
C LEU A 427 0.92 -7.30 2.31
N LEU A 428 1.60 -8.01 3.22
CA LEU A 428 2.99 -8.39 3.03
C LEU A 428 3.10 -9.35 1.84
N PRO A 429 4.22 -9.33 1.09
CA PRO A 429 4.44 -10.26 0.01
C PRO A 429 4.36 -11.72 0.50
N THR A 430 3.59 -12.54 -0.22
CA THR A 430 3.43 -13.97 0.10
C THR A 430 4.24 -14.84 -0.86
N VAL A 431 3.59 -15.68 -1.66
CA VAL A 431 4.25 -16.55 -2.63
C VAL A 431 4.56 -15.77 -3.91
N GLY A 432 5.76 -15.96 -4.46
CA GLY A 432 6.19 -15.29 -5.69
C GLY A 432 6.27 -13.77 -5.58
N GLY A 433 6.26 -13.21 -4.36
CA GLY A 433 6.23 -11.76 -4.15
C GLY A 433 4.87 -11.12 -4.39
N LEU A 434 3.80 -11.92 -4.57
CA LEU A 434 2.42 -11.45 -4.77
C LEU A 434 1.91 -10.66 -3.56
N ARG A 435 1.21 -9.55 -3.84
CA ARG A 435 0.69 -8.60 -2.83
C ARG A 435 -0.78 -8.23 -3.06
N ASP A 436 -1.30 -8.42 -4.27
CA ASP A 436 -2.71 -8.16 -4.58
C ASP A 436 -3.60 -9.20 -3.91
N TYR A 437 -4.58 -8.73 -3.13
CA TYR A 437 -5.55 -9.60 -2.44
C TYR A 437 -6.14 -10.67 -3.37
N ARG A 438 -6.59 -10.29 -4.57
CA ARG A 438 -7.17 -11.23 -5.56
C ARG A 438 -6.20 -12.32 -6.01
N THR A 439 -4.91 -12.03 -6.12
CA THR A 439 -3.90 -13.03 -6.50
C THR A 439 -3.62 -14.00 -5.35
N ILE A 440 -3.51 -13.49 -4.12
CA ILE A 440 -3.32 -14.31 -2.92
C ILE A 440 -4.51 -15.26 -2.76
N VAL A 441 -5.73 -14.74 -2.87
CA VAL A 441 -6.96 -15.54 -2.79
C VAL A 441 -7.03 -16.58 -3.92
N ALA A 442 -6.63 -16.25 -5.14
CA ALA A 442 -6.57 -17.22 -6.24
C ALA A 442 -5.63 -18.40 -5.93
N VAL A 443 -4.46 -18.12 -5.33
CA VAL A 443 -3.51 -19.15 -4.90
C VAL A 443 -4.10 -19.99 -3.75
N THR A 444 -4.76 -19.36 -2.78
CA THR A 444 -5.42 -20.08 -1.66
C THR A 444 -6.52 -21.00 -2.19
N LEU A 445 -7.37 -20.49 -3.08
CA LEU A 445 -8.44 -21.26 -3.72
C LEU A 445 -7.90 -22.40 -4.57
N TYR A 446 -6.79 -22.18 -5.30
CA TYR A 446 -6.09 -23.26 -5.99
C TYR A 446 -5.71 -24.37 -5.02
N ALA A 447 -5.04 -24.04 -3.92
CA ALA A 447 -4.60 -25.01 -2.92
C ALA A 447 -5.78 -25.78 -2.31
N LEU A 448 -6.84 -25.08 -1.91
CA LEU A 448 -8.08 -25.71 -1.41
C LEU A 448 -8.74 -26.60 -2.46
N SER A 449 -8.75 -26.18 -3.74
CA SER A 449 -9.31 -26.98 -4.83
C SER A 449 -8.54 -28.28 -5.07
N ILE A 450 -7.22 -28.27 -4.83
CA ILE A 450 -6.38 -29.46 -4.91
C ILE A 450 -6.68 -30.36 -3.72
N MET A 451 -6.78 -29.82 -2.51
CA MET A 451 -7.13 -30.60 -1.33
C MET A 451 -8.48 -31.30 -1.47
N ALA A 452 -9.52 -30.55 -1.84
CA ALA A 452 -10.88 -31.07 -1.96
C ALA A 452 -11.03 -32.16 -3.03
N ARG A 453 -10.16 -32.19 -4.06
CA ARG A 453 -10.21 -33.17 -5.16
C ARG A 453 -9.24 -34.33 -5.00
N TYR A 454 -8.03 -34.05 -4.53
CA TYR A 454 -6.90 -34.98 -4.59
C TYR A 454 -6.38 -35.41 -3.21
N MET A 455 -6.90 -34.84 -2.12
CA MET A 455 -6.54 -35.20 -0.74
C MET A 455 -7.79 -35.54 0.11
N PRO A 456 -8.64 -36.49 -0.31
CA PRO A 456 -9.92 -36.77 0.35
C PRO A 456 -9.81 -37.16 1.82
N SER A 457 -8.72 -37.83 2.22
CA SER A 457 -8.49 -38.20 3.63
C SER A 457 -8.26 -36.98 4.52
N ALA A 458 -7.39 -36.05 4.10
CA ALA A 458 -7.16 -34.80 4.81
C ALA A 458 -8.44 -33.94 4.82
N TRP A 459 -9.15 -33.89 3.69
CA TRP A 459 -10.40 -33.14 3.58
C TRP A 459 -11.49 -33.65 4.54
N ARG A 460 -11.64 -34.98 4.70
CA ARG A 460 -12.61 -35.55 5.65
C ARG A 460 -12.28 -35.22 7.11
N ARG A 461 -10.99 -35.16 7.47
CA ARG A 461 -10.58 -34.74 8.82
C ARG A 461 -10.98 -33.30 9.11
N ILE A 462 -10.99 -32.43 8.09
CA ILE A 462 -11.49 -31.06 8.21
C ILE A 462 -13.02 -31.02 8.32
N GLU A 463 -13.76 -31.76 7.49
CA GLU A 463 -15.23 -31.67 7.48
C GLU A 463 -15.91 -32.20 8.74
N GLY A 464 -15.27 -33.09 9.50
CA GLY A 464 -15.85 -33.64 10.73
C GLY A 464 -14.95 -34.60 11.50
N GLY A 465 -13.63 -34.43 11.42
CA GLY A 465 -12.65 -35.20 12.19
C GLY A 465 -11.78 -34.28 13.05
N ASP A 466 -10.56 -34.71 13.34
CA ASP A 466 -9.70 -34.03 14.33
C ASP A 466 -9.05 -32.71 13.85
N ASP A 467 -9.35 -32.29 12.61
CA ASP A 467 -8.83 -31.05 12.00
C ASP A 467 -10.00 -30.06 11.73
N ASP A 468 -11.11 -30.17 12.47
CA ASP A 468 -12.36 -29.41 12.25
C ASP A 468 -12.23 -27.90 12.49
N GLN A 469 -11.22 -27.46 13.24
CA GLN A 469 -10.92 -26.04 13.43
C GLN A 469 -10.66 -25.32 12.09
N TYR A 470 -10.12 -26.01 11.08
CA TYR A 470 -9.90 -25.42 9.77
C TYR A 470 -11.21 -25.24 8.97
N LEU A 471 -12.26 -26.00 9.29
CA LEU A 471 -13.55 -25.91 8.58
C LEU A 471 -14.20 -24.55 8.79
N ALA A 472 -14.18 -24.06 10.03
CA ALA A 472 -14.70 -22.73 10.36
C ALA A 472 -13.94 -21.66 9.59
N LEU A 473 -12.61 -21.74 9.58
CA LEU A 473 -11.73 -20.81 8.87
C LEU A 473 -12.02 -20.80 7.36
N ILE A 474 -12.10 -21.97 6.72
CA ILE A 474 -12.37 -22.08 5.29
C ILE A 474 -13.76 -21.50 4.96
N LYS A 475 -14.80 -21.84 5.73
CA LYS A 475 -16.16 -21.32 5.49
C LYS A 475 -16.26 -19.80 5.64
N ALA A 476 -15.60 -19.25 6.66
CA ALA A 476 -15.53 -17.80 6.87
C ALA A 476 -14.81 -17.14 5.69
N SER A 477 -13.66 -17.69 5.28
CA SER A 477 -12.87 -17.18 4.17
C SER A 477 -13.63 -17.18 2.85
N LEU A 478 -14.30 -18.29 2.50
CA LEU A 478 -15.13 -18.37 1.30
C LEU A 478 -16.24 -17.32 1.30
N SER A 479 -16.90 -17.12 2.44
CA SER A 479 -17.98 -16.12 2.58
C SER A 479 -17.47 -14.67 2.44
N VAL A 480 -16.23 -14.41 2.87
CA VAL A 480 -15.55 -13.13 2.64
C VAL A 480 -15.25 -12.96 1.15
N TRP A 481 -14.60 -13.95 0.53
CA TRP A 481 -14.14 -13.87 -0.85
C TRP A 481 -15.29 -13.78 -1.86
N GLU A 482 -16.42 -14.46 -1.61
CA GLU A 482 -17.65 -14.33 -2.41
C GLU A 482 -18.19 -12.89 -2.43
N ARG A 483 -17.87 -12.06 -1.44
CA ARG A 483 -18.27 -10.65 -1.36
C ARG A 483 -17.20 -9.69 -1.83
N VAL A 484 -15.93 -9.94 -1.47
CA VAL A 484 -14.81 -9.03 -1.74
C VAL A 484 -14.28 -9.17 -3.17
N LEU A 485 -14.12 -10.40 -3.68
CA LEU A 485 -13.54 -10.60 -5.02
C LEU A 485 -14.32 -9.92 -6.15
N PRO A 486 -15.67 -9.98 -6.21
CA PRO A 486 -16.42 -9.32 -7.27
C PRO A 486 -16.15 -7.82 -7.35
N GLU A 487 -16.02 -7.14 -6.20
CA GLU A 487 -15.72 -5.70 -6.15
C GLU A 487 -14.31 -5.40 -6.66
N HIS A 488 -13.30 -6.12 -6.17
CA HIS A 488 -11.91 -5.97 -6.63
C HIS A 488 -11.76 -6.20 -8.14
N PHE A 489 -12.44 -7.22 -8.68
CA PHE A 489 -12.41 -7.49 -10.11
C PHE A 489 -13.21 -6.47 -10.90
N LEU A 490 -14.34 -5.97 -10.38
CA LEU A 490 -15.08 -4.88 -11.01
C LEU A 490 -14.21 -3.63 -11.14
N GLU A 491 -13.54 -3.21 -10.07
CA GLU A 491 -12.62 -2.06 -10.09
C GLU A 491 -11.52 -2.24 -11.14
N SER A 492 -10.91 -3.43 -11.18
CA SER A 492 -9.81 -3.69 -12.10
C SER A 492 -10.26 -3.81 -13.55
N ILE A 493 -11.38 -4.49 -13.82
CA ILE A 493 -11.97 -4.65 -15.16
C ILE A 493 -12.51 -3.31 -15.68
N ALA A 494 -13.18 -2.53 -14.83
CA ALA A 494 -13.70 -1.22 -15.20
C ALA A 494 -12.58 -0.18 -15.34
N GLY A 495 -11.53 -0.26 -14.53
CA GLY A 495 -10.50 0.78 -14.45
C GLY A 495 -10.96 1.97 -13.61
N GLU A 496 -11.88 1.74 -12.67
CA GLU A 496 -12.55 2.74 -11.84
C GLU A 496 -12.42 2.33 -10.38
N ILE A 497 -12.43 3.30 -9.46
CA ILE A 497 -12.59 3.01 -8.02
C ILE A 497 -14.08 2.83 -7.77
N VAL A 498 -14.47 1.78 -7.06
CA VAL A 498 -15.87 1.50 -6.73
C VAL A 498 -16.09 1.82 -5.26
N HIS A 499 -17.09 2.66 -4.98
CA HIS A 499 -17.54 2.92 -3.61
C HIS A 499 -18.96 2.43 -3.46
N THR A 500 -19.15 1.40 -2.63
CA THR A 500 -20.46 0.81 -2.37
C THR A 500 -21.03 1.34 -1.05
N ALA A 501 -22.30 1.74 -1.04
CA ALA A 501 -22.95 2.27 0.15
C ALA A 501 -24.43 1.92 0.20
N GLN A 502 -24.94 1.72 1.43
CA GLN A 502 -26.39 1.65 1.66
C GLN A 502 -27.01 3.06 1.72
N PRO A 503 -28.26 3.24 1.25
CA PRO A 503 -28.99 4.48 1.42
C PRO A 503 -29.04 4.91 2.90
N GLY A 504 -28.71 6.18 3.16
CA GLY A 504 -28.76 6.75 4.52
C GLY A 504 -27.56 6.43 5.42
N SER A 505 -26.52 5.76 4.93
CA SER A 505 -25.28 5.65 5.69
C SER A 505 -24.58 7.03 5.79
N PHE A 506 -23.99 7.35 6.94
CA PHE A 506 -23.18 8.59 7.12
C PHE A 506 -21.97 8.64 6.17
N PHE A 507 -21.49 7.44 5.84
CA PHE A 507 -20.52 7.05 4.80
C PHE A 507 -20.97 7.25 3.36
N GLY A 508 -22.27 7.46 3.17
CA GLY A 508 -23.00 7.28 1.93
C GLY A 508 -22.36 8.04 0.82
#